data_AF-A0A4Y2A9V7-F1
#
_entry.id   AF-A0A4Y2A9V7-F1
#
_cell.length_a   1.000
_cell.length_b   1.000
_cell.length_c   1.000
_cell.angle_alpha   90.00
_cell.angle_beta   90.00
_cell.angle_gamma   90.00
#
_symmetry.space_group_name_H-M   'P 1'
#
loop_
_entity.id
_entity.type
_entity.pdbx_description
1 polymer ?
#
loop_
_entity_poly.entity_id
_entity_poly.type
_entity_poly.pdbx_seq_one_letter_code
_entity_poly.pdbx_strand_id
1 'polypeptide(L)'
;MEKNPLVGTVKYGGGGVLVWGCTSASGLDNLVFIDGIMNHALNLNILRDNLKLSAQNSGVGNNFDFYQDNDPKHKALNVRLWCLYNYPQNLKTPLQSRDLNPIEHIWRELEVRVRKHDSKTKSELKTVMMEEWMNIDAEITKKLLKSISKRLKAVVDAKGYPTK
;
A
#
# COMPACT_ATOMS: atom_id res chain seq x y z
N MET A 1 -5.07 -18.68 33.02
CA MET A 1 -5.91 -17.49 32.82
C MET A 1 -4.97 -16.35 32.53
N GLU A 2 -4.97 -15.79 31.33
CA GLU A 2 -4.30 -14.51 31.09
C GLU A 2 -4.97 -13.77 29.94
N LYS A 3 -5.12 -12.47 30.16
CA LYS A 3 -6.22 -11.64 29.65
C LYS A 3 -5.88 -11.07 28.29
N ASN A 4 -6.80 -11.22 27.33
CA ASN A 4 -6.90 -10.39 26.14
C ASN A 4 -7.04 -8.91 26.53
N PRO A 5 -6.38 -8.00 25.79
CA PRO A 5 -6.96 -6.69 25.51
C PRO A 5 -7.15 -6.56 23.99
N LEU A 6 -8.15 -7.28 23.46
CA LEU A 6 -8.76 -6.89 22.18
C LEU A 6 -9.60 -5.64 22.48
N VAL A 7 -8.97 -4.48 22.43
CA VAL A 7 -9.70 -3.22 22.33
C VAL A 7 -10.42 -3.26 20.98
N GLY A 8 -11.71 -3.62 21.04
CA GLY A 8 -12.59 -3.63 19.89
C GLY A 8 -12.72 -2.21 19.35
N THR A 9 -12.16 -1.97 18.18
CA THR A 9 -12.38 -0.72 17.45
C THR A 9 -13.86 -0.67 17.06
N VAL A 10 -14.59 0.31 17.59
CA VAL A 10 -15.99 0.58 17.28
C VAL A 10 -16.10 0.82 15.77
N LYS A 11 -16.78 -0.10 15.06
CA LYS A 11 -17.13 0.08 13.66
C LYS A 11 -18.39 0.93 13.58
N TYR A 12 -18.25 2.21 13.25
CA TYR A 12 -19.39 3.01 12.79
C TYR A 12 -19.94 2.36 11.51
N GLY A 13 -21.24 2.08 11.49
CA GLY A 13 -21.97 1.27 10.49
C GLY A 13 -22.05 1.82 9.06
N GLY A 14 -21.15 2.70 8.65
CA GLY A 14 -21.13 3.34 7.33
C GLY A 14 -20.52 2.51 6.20
N GLY A 15 -20.19 1.24 6.43
CA GLY A 15 -19.68 0.32 5.39
C GLY A 15 -18.42 0.83 4.69
N GLY A 16 -17.24 0.50 5.20
CA GLY A 16 -15.96 0.89 4.60
C GLY A 16 -15.78 0.41 3.15
N VAL A 17 -14.99 1.15 2.38
CA VAL A 17 -14.56 0.80 1.03
C VAL A 17 -13.18 0.17 1.11
N LEU A 18 -13.00 -0.99 0.48
CA LEU A 18 -11.70 -1.63 0.37
C LEU A 18 -11.03 -1.17 -0.93
N VAL A 19 -9.76 -0.80 -0.84
CA VAL A 19 -8.98 -0.30 -1.97
C VAL A 19 -7.63 -0.98 -2.06
N TRP A 20 -7.11 -1.05 -3.28
CA TRP A 20 -5.72 -1.33 -3.59
C TRP A 20 -5.16 -0.15 -4.37
N GLY A 21 -3.89 0.19 -4.15
CA GLY A 21 -3.21 1.23 -4.90
C GLY A 21 -1.72 0.99 -4.93
N CYS A 22 -1.06 1.64 -5.89
CA CYS A 22 0.38 1.59 -6.08
C CYS A 22 0.95 3.01 -6.16
N THR A 23 2.23 3.16 -5.81
CA THR A 23 2.95 4.43 -5.89
C THR A 23 4.37 4.21 -6.39
N SER A 24 4.90 5.22 -7.06
CA SER A 24 6.29 5.32 -7.48
C SER A 24 6.85 6.72 -7.18
N ALA A 25 8.13 6.93 -7.49
CA ALA A 25 8.76 8.25 -7.36
C ALA A 25 8.16 9.30 -8.30
N SER A 26 7.44 8.85 -9.33
CA SER A 26 6.72 9.69 -10.29
C SER A 26 5.34 10.12 -9.79
N GLY A 27 4.81 9.48 -8.75
CA GLY A 27 3.51 9.83 -8.17
C GLY A 27 2.70 8.62 -7.71
N LEU A 28 1.40 8.84 -7.56
CA LEU A 28 0.43 7.76 -7.33
C LEU A 28 -0.04 7.21 -8.67
N ASP A 29 -0.32 5.91 -8.69
CA ASP A 29 -0.91 5.23 -9.84
C ASP A 29 -2.34 4.77 -9.50
N ASN A 30 -3.01 4.02 -10.38
CA ASN A 30 -4.41 3.61 -10.24
C ASN A 30 -4.82 3.15 -8.83
N LEU A 31 -5.94 3.73 -8.36
CA LEU A 31 -6.65 3.30 -7.17
C LEU A 31 -7.79 2.34 -7.57
N VAL A 32 -7.67 1.08 -7.17
CA VAL A 32 -8.60 0.00 -7.50
C VAL A 32 -9.55 -0.22 -6.34
N PHE A 33 -10.86 -0.09 -6.60
CA PHE A 33 -11.89 -0.43 -5.63
C PHE A 33 -12.17 -1.93 -5.62
N ILE A 34 -12.18 -2.52 -4.43
CA ILE A 34 -12.44 -3.94 -4.23
C ILE A 34 -13.82 -4.11 -3.61
N ASP A 35 -14.70 -4.80 -4.32
CA ASP A 35 -16.00 -5.17 -3.78
C ASP A 35 -15.87 -6.50 -3.02
N GLY A 36 -16.27 -6.49 -1.74
CA GLY A 36 -16.22 -7.66 -0.87
C GLY A 36 -14.90 -7.84 -0.11
N ILE A 37 -14.51 -9.09 0.13
CA ILE A 37 -13.31 -9.44 0.91
C ILE A 37 -12.16 -9.73 -0.06
N MET A 38 -11.06 -8.97 0.05
CA MET A 38 -9.83 -9.29 -0.65
C MET A 38 -9.25 -10.60 -0.12
N ASN A 39 -9.07 -11.58 -1.00
CA ASN A 39 -8.36 -12.83 -0.72
C ASN A 39 -7.05 -12.89 -1.55
N HIS A 40 -6.25 -13.94 -1.33
CA HIS A 40 -4.96 -14.09 -2.01
C HIS A 40 -5.08 -14.28 -3.54
N ALA A 41 -6.18 -14.84 -4.04
CA ALA A 41 -6.41 -15.01 -5.46
C ALA A 41 -6.78 -13.67 -6.14
N LEU A 42 -7.67 -12.90 -5.50
CA LEU A 42 -8.02 -11.56 -5.97
C LEU A 42 -6.82 -10.62 -5.91
N ASN A 43 -6.01 -10.69 -4.86
CA ASN A 43 -4.75 -9.95 -4.79
C ASN A 43 -3.85 -10.26 -6.00
N LEU A 44 -3.68 -11.54 -6.33
CA LEU A 44 -2.86 -11.96 -7.47
C LEU A 44 -3.39 -11.40 -8.80
N ASN A 45 -4.71 -11.40 -9.00
CA ASN A 45 -5.32 -10.83 -10.21
C ASN A 45 -5.09 -9.32 -10.28
N ILE A 46 -5.31 -8.60 -9.17
CA ILE A 46 -5.04 -7.16 -9.10
C ILE A 46 -3.59 -6.84 -9.46
N LEU A 47 -2.63 -7.60 -8.92
CA LEU A 47 -1.21 -7.43 -9.26
C LEU A 47 -0.94 -7.68 -10.76
N ARG A 48 -1.54 -8.73 -11.35
CA ARG A 48 -1.38 -9.03 -12.78
C ARG A 48 -1.91 -7.92 -13.68
N ASP A 49 -3.09 -7.41 -13.34
CA ASP A 49 -3.82 -6.47 -14.19
C ASP A 49 -3.27 -5.05 -14.06
N ASN A 50 -2.78 -4.67 -12.87
CA ASN A 50 -2.42 -3.28 -12.59
C ASN A 50 -0.92 -3.02 -12.54
N LEU A 51 -0.10 -3.96 -12.06
CA LEU A 51 1.31 -3.65 -11.75
C LEU A 51 2.15 -3.35 -13.01
N LYS A 52 1.89 -4.06 -14.11
CA LYS A 52 2.57 -3.80 -15.39
C LYS A 52 2.18 -2.44 -15.96
N LEU A 53 0.88 -2.11 -15.92
CA LEU A 53 0.38 -0.82 -16.38
C LEU A 53 0.91 0.32 -15.52
N SER A 54 0.97 0.11 -14.20
CA SER A 54 1.55 1.03 -13.22
C SER A 54 2.98 1.43 -13.56
N ALA A 55 3.81 0.43 -13.87
CA ALA A 55 5.21 0.64 -14.18
C ALA A 55 5.40 1.39 -15.52
N GLN A 56 4.51 1.15 -16.48
CA GLN A 56 4.47 1.89 -17.75
C GLN A 56 4.05 3.35 -17.54
N ASN A 57 2.95 3.59 -16.83
CA ASN A 57 2.44 4.93 -16.51
C ASN A 57 3.46 5.77 -15.73
N SER A 58 4.20 5.13 -14.82
CA SER A 58 5.21 5.78 -14.00
C SER A 58 6.54 6.04 -14.74
N GLY A 59 6.70 5.54 -15.97
CA GLY A 59 7.92 5.67 -16.77
C GLY A 59 9.10 4.80 -16.30
N VAL A 60 8.89 3.90 -15.35
CA VAL A 60 9.93 2.99 -14.83
C VAL A 60 10.13 1.75 -15.70
N GLY A 61 9.17 1.45 -16.58
CA GLY A 61 9.26 0.33 -17.52
C GLY A 61 9.39 -1.01 -16.79
N ASN A 62 10.30 -1.88 -17.25
CA ASN A 62 10.50 -3.21 -16.66
C ASN A 62 11.59 -3.23 -15.57
N ASN A 63 12.23 -2.09 -15.26
CA ASN A 63 13.35 -2.03 -14.34
C ASN A 63 12.99 -1.26 -13.06
N PHE A 64 12.33 -1.97 -12.13
CA PHE A 64 11.95 -1.41 -10.85
C PHE A 64 12.07 -2.45 -9.73
N ASP A 65 12.33 -1.96 -8.53
CA ASP A 65 12.23 -2.75 -7.30
C ASP A 65 10.77 -2.80 -6.85
N PHE A 66 10.24 -4.01 -6.69
CA PHE A 66 8.88 -4.20 -6.19
C PHE A 66 8.89 -4.36 -4.67
N TYR A 67 8.00 -3.66 -3.97
CA TYR A 67 7.83 -3.75 -2.52
C TYR A 67 6.35 -3.93 -2.19
N GLN A 68 6.05 -4.87 -1.30
CA GLN A 68 4.72 -5.05 -0.71
C GLN A 68 4.87 -5.37 0.78
N ASP A 69 3.83 -5.05 1.55
CA ASP A 69 3.86 -5.28 3.00
C ASP A 69 3.76 -6.78 3.36
N ASN A 70 3.72 -7.02 4.66
CA ASN A 70 3.72 -8.35 5.24
C ASN A 70 2.31 -8.93 5.50
N ASP A 71 1.24 -8.38 4.90
CA ASP A 71 -0.13 -8.93 5.03
C ASP A 71 -0.14 -10.42 4.64
N PRO A 72 -0.81 -11.30 5.42
CA PRO A 72 -0.93 -12.72 5.11
C PRO A 72 -1.34 -13.04 3.66
N LYS A 73 -2.16 -12.19 3.02
CA LYS A 73 -2.62 -12.35 1.64
C LYS A 73 -1.51 -12.13 0.62
N HIS A 74 -0.60 -11.21 0.90
CA HIS A 74 0.60 -10.95 0.08
C HIS A 74 1.66 -12.05 0.28
N LYS A 75 1.62 -12.73 1.43
CA LYS A 75 2.49 -13.87 1.77
C LYS A 75 2.00 -15.23 1.28
N ALA A 76 0.80 -15.31 0.71
CA ALA A 76 0.29 -16.55 0.16
C ALA A 76 1.27 -17.11 -0.88
N LEU A 77 1.44 -18.44 -0.90
CA LEU A 77 2.47 -19.11 -1.69
C LEU A 77 2.36 -18.76 -3.19
N ASN A 78 1.13 -18.76 -3.73
CA ASN A 78 0.86 -18.42 -5.11
C ASN A 78 1.25 -16.97 -5.46
N VAL A 79 0.96 -16.01 -4.58
CA VAL A 79 1.35 -14.60 -4.75
C VAL A 79 2.86 -14.46 -4.71
N ARG A 80 3.52 -15.07 -3.71
CA ARG A 80 4.97 -15.01 -3.56
C ARG A 80 5.70 -15.60 -4.76
N LEU A 81 5.30 -16.78 -5.22
CA LEU A 81 5.91 -17.43 -6.38
C LEU A 81 5.73 -16.61 -7.65
N TRP A 82 4.53 -16.05 -7.87
CA TRP A 82 4.29 -15.19 -9.02
C TRP A 82 5.12 -13.90 -8.96
N CYS A 83 5.21 -13.24 -7.81
CA CYS A 83 6.06 -12.06 -7.66
C CYS A 83 7.54 -12.38 -7.90
N LEU A 84 8.04 -13.50 -7.36
CA LEU A 84 9.44 -13.92 -7.57
C LEU A 84 9.75 -14.22 -9.05
N TYR A 85 8.80 -14.80 -9.78
CA TYR A 85 8.97 -15.12 -11.19
C TYR A 85 8.89 -13.89 -12.10
N ASN A 86 7.95 -12.97 -11.84
CA ASN A 86 7.68 -11.83 -12.72
C ASN A 86 8.48 -10.56 -12.36
N TYR A 87 8.91 -10.44 -11.10
CA TYR A 87 9.65 -9.29 -10.58
C TYR A 87 10.86 -9.77 -9.79
N PRO A 88 11.99 -10.04 -10.48
CA PRO A 88 13.21 -10.55 -9.85
C PRO A 88 13.74 -9.64 -8.73
N GLN A 89 13.49 -8.33 -8.85
CA GLN A 89 13.85 -7.32 -7.85
C GLN A 89 12.75 -7.11 -6.79
N ASN A 90 12.12 -8.20 -6.34
CA ASN A 90 11.13 -8.15 -5.26
C ASN A 90 11.84 -8.03 -3.90
N LEU A 91 11.70 -6.86 -3.26
CA LEU A 91 12.31 -6.56 -1.96
C LEU A 91 11.65 -7.37 -0.85
N LYS A 92 12.48 -7.97 0.02
CA LYS A 92 11.99 -8.69 1.20
C LYS A 92 11.69 -7.70 2.32
N THR A 93 10.45 -7.68 2.78
CA THR A 93 10.01 -6.85 3.90
C THR A 93 10.47 -7.45 5.24
N PRO A 94 11.24 -6.72 6.06
CA PRO A 94 11.64 -7.20 7.39
C PRO A 94 10.43 -7.55 8.26
N LEU A 95 10.55 -8.57 9.13
CA LEU A 95 9.50 -8.85 10.11
C LEU A 95 9.36 -7.64 11.06
N GLN A 96 8.13 -7.24 11.36
CA GLN A 96 7.77 -6.15 12.30
C GLN A 96 8.09 -4.71 11.86
N SER A 97 8.36 -4.45 10.58
CA SER A 97 8.69 -3.10 10.11
C SER A 97 7.48 -2.30 9.60
N ARG A 98 6.50 -2.00 10.46
CA ARG A 98 5.38 -1.10 10.09
C ARG A 98 5.91 0.27 9.64
N ASP A 99 7.01 0.72 10.25
CA ASP A 99 7.69 1.98 9.92
C ASP A 99 8.36 2.00 8.54
N LEU A 100 8.44 0.85 7.86
CA LEU A 100 8.99 0.73 6.51
C LEU A 100 7.91 0.62 5.42
N ASN A 101 6.61 0.66 5.76
CA ASN A 101 5.56 0.62 4.76
C ASN A 101 5.16 2.05 4.32
N PRO A 102 5.73 2.61 3.23
CA PRO A 102 5.46 3.99 2.84
C PRO A 102 4.02 4.24 2.43
N ILE A 103 3.32 3.21 1.96
CA ILE A 103 1.96 3.35 1.47
C ILE A 103 0.99 3.62 2.62
N GLU A 104 1.31 3.22 3.86
CA GLU A 104 0.52 3.58 5.04
C GLU A 104 0.46 5.09 5.24
N HIS A 105 1.57 5.80 4.96
CA HIS A 105 1.58 7.26 5.04
C HIS A 105 0.67 7.88 3.97
N ILE A 106 0.63 7.29 2.77
CA ILE A 106 -0.27 7.72 1.68
C ILE A 106 -1.73 7.42 2.05
N TRP A 107 -2.02 6.23 2.59
CA TRP A 107 -3.36 5.89 3.06
C TRP A 107 -3.84 6.83 4.16
N ARG A 108 -2.96 7.22 5.08
CA ARG A 108 -3.28 8.19 6.12
C ARG A 108 -3.56 9.58 5.56
N GLU A 109 -2.76 10.04 4.60
CA GLU A 109 -2.98 11.31 3.91
C GLU A 109 -4.32 11.31 3.16
N LEU A 110 -4.61 10.24 2.41
CA LEU A 110 -5.88 10.05 1.72
C LEU A 110 -7.06 10.07 2.70
N GLU A 111 -6.96 9.34 3.81
CA GLU A 111 -7.99 9.32 4.84
C GLU A 111 -8.27 10.71 5.43
N VAL A 112 -7.22 11.49 5.72
CA VAL A 112 -7.35 12.85 6.24
C VAL A 112 -8.05 13.76 5.24
N ARG A 113 -7.72 13.64 3.95
CA ARG A 113 -8.33 14.43 2.87
C ARG A 113 -9.80 14.05 2.66
N VAL A 114 -10.09 12.76 2.51
CA VAL A 114 -11.45 12.24 2.32
C VAL A 114 -12.38 12.63 3.47
N ARG A 115 -11.88 12.64 4.71
CA ARG A 115 -12.65 13.06 5.90
C ARG A 115 -13.06 14.54 5.90
N LYS A 116 -12.48 15.39 5.04
CA LYS A 116 -12.90 16.79 4.89
C LYS A 116 -14.17 16.93 4.05
N HIS A 117 -14.56 15.88 3.35
CA HIS A 117 -15.76 15.83 2.52
C HIS A 117 -16.90 15.13 3.26
N ASP A 118 -18.12 15.63 3.09
CA ASP A 118 -19.32 15.00 3.64
C ASP A 118 -19.90 14.00 2.61
N SER A 119 -19.30 12.81 2.52
CA SER A 119 -19.81 11.73 1.68
C SER A 119 -20.86 10.91 2.43
N LYS A 120 -22.07 10.81 1.86
CA LYS A 120 -23.21 10.13 2.47
C LYS A 120 -23.45 8.75 1.87
N THR A 121 -22.97 8.53 0.65
CA THR A 121 -23.08 7.24 -0.04
C THR A 121 -21.71 6.61 -0.33
N LYS A 122 -21.69 5.28 -0.52
CA LYS A 122 -20.47 4.59 -0.96
C LYS A 122 -19.97 5.08 -2.32
N SER A 123 -20.88 5.47 -3.22
CA SER A 123 -20.50 5.97 -4.55
C SER A 123 -19.80 7.32 -4.42
N GLU A 124 -20.37 8.25 -3.64
CA GLU A 124 -19.73 9.53 -3.35
C GLU A 124 -18.37 9.34 -2.69
N LEU A 125 -18.27 8.41 -1.73
CA LEU A 125 -17.00 8.10 -1.08
C LEU A 125 -15.95 7.58 -2.08
N LYS A 126 -16.33 6.68 -3.00
CA LYS A 126 -15.44 6.20 -4.06
C LYS A 126 -14.99 7.36 -4.97
N THR A 127 -15.89 8.26 -5.35
CA THR A 127 -15.56 9.44 -6.17
C THR A 127 -14.57 10.36 -5.45
N VAL A 128 -14.87 10.76 -4.21
CA VAL A 128 -13.98 11.62 -3.41
C VAL A 128 -12.62 10.96 -3.19
N MET A 129 -12.58 9.65 -2.93
CA MET A 129 -11.31 8.92 -2.80
C MET A 129 -10.47 8.99 -4.07
N MET A 130 -11.07 8.85 -5.26
CA MET A 130 -10.34 8.98 -6.53
C MET A 130 -9.85 10.41 -6.75
N GLU A 131 -10.69 11.41 -6.51
CA GLU A 131 -10.31 12.83 -6.66
C GLU A 131 -9.16 13.21 -5.74
N GLU A 132 -9.27 12.89 -4.45
CA GLU A 132 -8.23 13.19 -3.48
C GLU A 132 -6.94 12.39 -3.72
N TRP A 133 -7.06 11.15 -4.18
CA TRP A 133 -5.90 10.35 -4.60
C TRP A 133 -5.13 11.03 -5.72
N MET A 134 -5.81 11.50 -6.77
CA MET A 134 -5.15 12.22 -7.87
C MET A 134 -4.60 13.58 -7.45
N ASN A 135 -5.11 14.17 -6.38
CA ASN A 135 -4.64 15.45 -5.81
C ASN A 135 -3.49 15.30 -4.80
N ILE A 136 -3.05 14.08 -4.48
CA ILE A 136 -1.84 13.89 -3.66
C ILE A 136 -0.61 14.21 -4.52
N ASP A 137 0.14 15.22 -4.11
CA ASP A 137 1.32 15.70 -4.82
C ASP A 137 2.39 14.60 -4.91
N ALA A 138 2.96 14.41 -6.10
CA ALA A 138 4.09 13.51 -6.34
C ALA A 138 5.32 13.85 -5.48
N GLU A 139 5.47 15.10 -5.01
CA GLU A 139 6.53 15.46 -4.06
C GLU A 139 6.36 14.74 -2.71
N ILE A 140 5.12 14.43 -2.29
CA ILE A 140 4.85 13.61 -1.09
C ILE A 140 5.38 12.19 -1.31
N THR A 141 5.03 11.56 -2.44
CA THR A 141 5.48 10.18 -2.74
C THR A 141 7.00 10.10 -2.88
N LYS A 142 7.61 11.09 -3.53
CA LYS A 142 9.08 11.20 -3.68
C LYS A 142 9.79 11.37 -2.34
N LYS A 143 9.28 12.22 -1.44
CA LYS A 143 9.84 12.38 -0.08
C LYS A 143 9.71 11.09 0.73
N LEU A 144 8.58 10.41 0.64
CA LEU A 144 8.35 9.12 1.31
C LEU A 144 9.34 8.06 0.82
N LEU A 145 9.46 7.86 -0.49
CA LEU A 145 10.37 6.86 -1.07
C LEU A 145 11.84 7.15 -0.74
N LYS A 146 12.26 8.43 -0.77
CA LYS A 146 13.61 8.83 -0.29
C LYS A 146 13.80 8.50 1.19
N SER A 147 12.79 8.70 2.03
CA SER A 147 12.84 8.35 3.45
C SER A 147 13.01 6.84 3.66
N ILE A 148 12.34 5.99 2.88
CA ILE A 148 12.52 4.53 2.98
C ILE A 148 13.95 4.14 2.66
N SER A 149 14.52 4.65 1.57
CA SER A 149 15.91 4.32 1.19
C SER A 149 16.88 4.65 2.33
N LYS A 150 16.67 5.79 2.99
CA LYS A 150 17.42 6.18 4.19
C LYS A 150 17.16 5.25 5.39
N ARG A 151 15.90 4.90 5.67
CA ARG A 151 15.52 3.99 6.77
C ARG A 151 16.06 2.58 6.57
N LEU A 152 15.94 2.02 5.36
CA LEU A 152 16.52 0.74 4.98
C LEU A 152 18.03 0.74 5.18
N LYS A 153 18.70 1.80 4.72
CA LYS A 153 20.14 1.97 4.96
C LYS A 153 20.46 2.00 6.46
N ALA A 154 19.70 2.77 7.25
CA ALA A 154 19.88 2.82 8.69
C ALA A 154 19.68 1.45 9.36
N VAL A 155 18.69 0.66 8.90
CA VAL A 155 18.45 -0.71 9.42
C VAL A 155 19.61 -1.64 9.08
N VAL A 156 20.17 -1.53 7.88
CA VAL A 156 21.37 -2.28 7.48
C VAL A 156 22.58 -1.87 8.33
N ASP A 157 22.81 -0.56 8.49
CA ASP A 157 23.91 -0.02 9.30
C ASP A 157 23.76 -0.41 10.78
N ALA A 158 22.52 -0.49 11.27
CA ALA A 158 22.16 -0.97 12.61
C ALA A 158 22.06 -2.50 12.70
N LYS A 159 22.45 -3.28 11.68
CA LYS A 159 22.40 -4.76 11.68
C LYS A 159 21.05 -5.35 12.07
N GLY A 160 19.95 -4.68 11.70
CA GLY A 160 18.58 -5.10 12.00
C GLY A 160 18.03 -4.61 13.35
N TYR A 161 18.79 -3.84 14.14
CA TYR A 161 18.29 -3.21 15.37
C TYR A 161 17.38 -2.00 15.06
N PRO A 162 16.52 -1.58 16.02
CA PRO A 162 15.66 -0.41 15.87
C PRO A 162 16.44 0.85 15.49
N THR A 163 15.86 1.66 14.61
CA THR A 163 16.44 2.91 14.10
C THR A 163 15.61 4.11 14.55
N LYS A 164 16.21 5.30 14.62
CA LYS A 164 15.52 6.56 14.98
C LYS A 164 14.85 7.21 13.77
#